data_AF-X1RAX0-F1
#
_entry.id   AF-X1RAX0-F1
#
_cell.length_a   1.000
_cell.length_b   1.000
_cell.length_c   1.000
_cell.angle_alpha   90.00
_cell.angle_beta   90.00
_cell.angle_gamma   90.00
#
_symmetry.space_group_name_H-M   'P 1'
#
loop_
_entity.id
_entity.type
_entity.pdbx_description
1 polymer ?
#
loop_
_entity_poly.entity_id
_entity_poly.type
_entity_poly.pdbx_seq_one_letter_code
_entity_poly.pdbx_strand_id
1 'polypeptide(L)'
;EYTQPLNNHLKAINDVFKTFTDPILYADKLVRSKILAYRAELDRKRQEAEEIERLKREAAEREAALTGQPIIQPEPTPVIAAPPDRYHADNGTLGKVMVRKWELEDFSKVPDEYKTIDAVKIGKVVRAGIPSIPGIRIWQEATLRVDTK
;
A
#
# COMPACT_ATOMS: atom_id res chain seq x y z
N GLU A 1 -12.53 -27.82 -26.29
CA GLU A 1 -11.38 -28.65 -26.70
C GLU A 1 -10.43 -27.90 -27.65
N TYR A 2 -10.92 -27.21 -28.69
CA TYR A 2 -10.07 -26.49 -29.66
C TYR A 2 -9.17 -25.36 -29.13
N THR A 3 -9.51 -24.72 -28.02
CA THR A 3 -8.71 -23.61 -27.45
C THR A 3 -7.59 -24.06 -26.52
N GLN A 4 -7.57 -25.33 -26.11
CA GLN A 4 -6.57 -25.84 -25.15
C GLN A 4 -5.13 -25.78 -25.67
N PRO A 5 -4.82 -26.16 -26.92
CA PRO A 5 -3.44 -26.10 -27.42
C PRO A 5 -2.89 -24.67 -27.40
N LEU A 6 -3.69 -23.68 -27.82
CA LEU A 6 -3.29 -22.27 -27.82
C LEU A 6 -3.06 -21.75 -26.39
N ASN A 7 -3.95 -22.12 -25.46
CA ASN A 7 -3.80 -21.75 -24.05
C ASN A 7 -2.54 -22.38 -23.42
N ASN A 8 -2.19 -23.61 -23.80
CA ASN A 8 -0.99 -24.28 -23.32
C ASN A 8 0.28 -23.58 -23.84
N HIS A 9 0.30 -23.14 -25.10
CA HIS A 9 1.41 -22.36 -25.64
C HIS A 9 1.56 -21.00 -24.97
N LEU A 10 0.45 -20.27 -24.76
CA LEU A 10 0.46 -19.01 -24.03
C LEU A 10 1.01 -19.18 -22.61
N LYS A 11 0.60 -20.25 -21.92
CA LYS A 11 1.11 -20.58 -20.59
C LYS A 11 2.62 -20.85 -20.61
N ALA A 12 3.10 -21.65 -21.55
CA ALA A 12 4.52 -21.97 -21.69
C ALA A 12 5.36 -20.70 -21.93
N ILE A 13 4.89 -19.80 -22.80
CA ILE A 13 5.55 -18.50 -23.02
C ILE A 13 5.60 -17.71 -21.72
N ASN A 14 4.47 -17.52 -21.05
CA ASN A 14 4.40 -16.77 -19.79
C ASN A 14 5.33 -17.36 -18.72
N ASP A 15 5.42 -18.68 -18.62
CA ASP A 15 6.27 -19.34 -17.62
C ASP A 15 7.77 -19.18 -17.93
N VAL A 16 8.16 -19.15 -19.20
CA VAL A 16 9.54 -18.80 -19.60
C VAL A 16 9.85 -17.35 -19.21
N PHE A 17 8.96 -16.41 -19.49
CA PHE A 17 9.16 -15.01 -19.11
C PHE A 17 9.30 -14.83 -17.60
N LYS A 18 8.45 -15.51 -16.80
CA LYS A 18 8.53 -15.50 -15.33
C LYS A 18 9.89 -15.91 -14.79
N THR A 19 10.54 -16.89 -15.43
CA THR A 19 11.88 -17.34 -15.04
C THR A 19 12.89 -16.20 -14.96
N PHE A 20 12.77 -15.20 -15.83
CA PHE A 20 13.67 -14.04 -15.85
C PHE A 20 13.07 -12.82 -15.15
N THR A 21 11.75 -12.60 -15.23
CA THR A 21 11.11 -11.43 -14.62
C THR A 21 10.98 -11.56 -13.12
N ASP A 22 10.65 -12.74 -12.59
CA ASP A 22 10.35 -12.91 -11.17
C ASP A 22 11.56 -12.62 -10.27
N PRO A 23 12.79 -13.07 -10.59
CA PRO A 23 13.98 -12.70 -9.83
C PRO A 23 14.25 -11.19 -9.82
N ILE A 24 14.02 -10.51 -10.95
CA ILE A 24 14.22 -9.06 -11.07
C ILE A 24 13.19 -8.30 -10.23
N LEU A 25 11.91 -8.70 -10.33
CA LEU A 25 10.83 -8.12 -9.53
C LEU A 25 11.05 -8.36 -8.04
N TYR A 26 11.54 -9.53 -7.67
CA TYR A 26 11.90 -9.84 -6.29
C TYR A 26 13.06 -8.97 -5.81
N ALA A 27 14.13 -8.82 -6.61
CA ALA A 27 15.28 -8.00 -6.28
C ALA A 27 14.89 -6.51 -6.11
N ASP A 28 14.09 -5.95 -7.01
CA ASP A 28 13.58 -4.58 -6.90
C ASP A 28 12.77 -4.39 -5.61
N LYS A 29 11.84 -5.30 -5.32
CA LYS A 29 11.05 -5.29 -4.08
C LYS A 29 11.94 -5.37 -2.83
N LEU A 30 12.96 -6.24 -2.86
CA LEU A 30 13.89 -6.43 -1.75
C LEU A 30 14.72 -5.18 -1.49
N VAL A 31 15.30 -4.57 -2.54
CA VAL A 31 16.11 -3.35 -2.42
C VAL A 31 15.27 -2.20 -1.88
N ARG A 32 14.05 -1.99 -2.41
CA ARG A 32 13.13 -0.97 -1.89
C ARG A 32 12.80 -1.18 -0.41
N SER A 33 12.54 -2.43 -0.02
CA SER A 33 12.27 -2.78 1.38
C SER A 33 13.46 -2.45 2.29
N LYS A 34 14.68 -2.78 1.88
CA LYS A 34 15.91 -2.47 2.64
C LYS A 34 16.19 -0.98 2.75
N ILE A 35 15.96 -0.21 1.68
CA ILE A 35 16.08 1.26 1.71
C ILE A 35 15.10 1.85 2.74
N LEU A 36 13.84 1.39 2.75
CA LEU A 36 12.85 1.86 3.72
C LEU A 36 13.22 1.48 5.15
N ALA A 37 13.68 0.24 5.38
CA ALA A 37 14.12 -0.21 6.70
C ALA A 37 15.32 0.59 7.22
N TYR A 38 16.31 0.86 6.36
CA TYR A 38 17.46 1.68 6.72
C TYR A 38 17.06 3.12 7.09
N ARG A 39 16.14 3.73 6.33
CA ARG A 39 15.61 5.06 6.69
C ARG A 39 14.89 5.05 8.03
N ALA A 40 14.11 4.01 8.32
CA ALA A 40 13.45 3.88 9.62
C ALA A 40 14.46 3.75 10.79
N GLU A 41 15.57 3.03 10.59
CA GLU A 41 16.65 2.96 11.58
C GLU A 41 17.36 4.30 11.78
N LEU A 42 17.58 5.08 10.70
CA LEU A 42 18.13 6.43 10.81
C LEU A 42 17.20 7.36 11.61
N ASP A 43 15.89 7.29 11.32
CA ASP A 43 14.89 8.06 12.05
C ASP A 43 14.85 7.66 13.53
N ARG A 44 14.97 6.36 13.84
CA ARG A 44 15.03 5.88 15.23
C ARG A 44 16.26 6.41 15.97
N LYS A 45 17.45 6.27 15.37
CA LYS A 45 18.70 6.77 15.99
C LYS A 45 18.68 8.27 16.21
N ARG A 46 18.02 9.01 15.32
CA ARG A 46 17.84 10.45 15.49
C ARG A 46 16.96 10.77 16.69
N GLN A 47 15.81 10.09 16.83
CA GLN A 47 14.93 10.25 17.99
C GLN A 47 15.63 9.90 19.30
N GLU A 48 16.43 8.82 19.31
CA GLU A 48 17.25 8.43 20.45
C GLU A 48 18.28 9.51 20.80
N ALA A 49 18.97 10.08 19.81
CA ALA A 49 19.94 11.16 20.03
C ALA A 49 19.28 12.43 20.59
N GLU A 50 18.13 12.82 20.05
CA GLU A 50 17.33 13.97 20.52
C GLU A 50 16.83 13.75 21.96
N GLU A 51 16.40 12.53 22.29
CA GLU A 51 15.96 12.16 23.64
C GLU A 51 17.12 12.20 24.66
N ILE A 52 18.28 11.65 24.28
CA ILE A 52 19.48 11.70 25.11
C ILE A 52 19.91 13.15 25.35
N GLU A 53 19.86 14.00 24.32
CA GLU A 53 20.17 15.42 24.47
C GLU A 53 19.21 16.12 25.43
N ARG A 54 17.90 15.84 25.32
CA ARG A 54 16.89 16.38 26.24
C ARG A 54 17.17 15.97 27.68
N LEU A 55 17.42 14.68 27.92
CA LEU A 55 17.72 14.16 29.26
C LEU A 55 19.02 14.74 29.83
N LYS A 56 20.06 14.91 29.00
CA LYS A 56 21.31 15.55 29.42
C LYS A 56 21.11 17.01 29.82
N ARG A 57 20.30 17.76 29.06
CA ARG A 57 19.97 19.15 29.40
C ARG A 57 19.19 19.23 30.71
N GLU A 58 18.18 18.38 30.89
CA GLU A 58 17.38 18.32 32.12
C GLU A 58 18.24 17.93 33.35
N ALA A 59 19.17 16.98 33.19
CA ALA A 59 20.11 16.61 34.25
C ALA A 59 21.04 17.78 34.61
N ALA A 60 21.61 18.46 33.61
CA ALA A 60 22.47 19.62 33.83
C ALA A 60 21.72 20.78 34.51
N GLU A 61 20.46 21.03 34.13
CA GLU A 61 19.60 22.04 34.77
C GLU A 61 19.31 21.69 36.24
N ARG A 62 19.02 20.41 36.55
CA ARG A 62 18.82 19.96 37.93
C ARG A 62 20.08 20.07 38.78
N GLU A 63 21.23 19.70 38.23
CA GLU A 63 22.52 19.83 38.92
C GLU A 63 22.88 21.29 39.19
N ALA A 64 22.68 22.17 38.21
CA ALA A 64 22.90 23.61 38.37
C ALA A 64 21.95 24.24 39.41
N ALA A 65 20.68 23.82 39.44
CA ALA A 65 19.71 24.26 40.45
C ALA A 65 20.08 23.81 41.87
N LEU A 66 20.70 22.65 42.02
CA LEU A 66 21.11 22.10 43.33
C LEU A 66 22.45 22.65 43.84
N THR A 67 23.40 22.92 42.95
CA THR A 67 24.76 23.33 43.32
C THR A 67 25.04 24.82 43.15
N GLY A 68 24.17 25.57 42.45
CA GLY A 68 24.32 27.01 42.23
C GLY A 68 25.50 27.40 41.33
N GLN A 69 26.11 26.44 40.64
CA GLN A 69 27.21 26.66 39.69
C GLN A 69 26.67 26.88 38.26
N PRO A 70 27.38 27.66 37.40
CA PRO A 70 26.93 27.95 36.05
C PRO A 70 26.79 26.69 35.20
N ILE A 71 25.75 26.66 34.36
CA ILE A 71 25.40 25.53 33.49
C ILE A 71 26.55 25.26 32.52
N ILE A 72 27.28 24.17 32.73
CA ILE A 72 28.20 23.63 31.72
C ILE A 72 27.31 23.02 30.64
N GLN A 73 27.26 23.66 29.46
CA GLN A 73 26.49 23.12 28.34
C GLN A 73 27.07 21.74 27.98
N PRO A 74 26.30 20.65 28.06
CA PRO A 74 26.78 19.33 27.67
C PRO A 74 27.19 19.35 26.20
N GLU A 75 28.28 18.66 25.85
CA GLU A 75 28.73 18.57 24.46
C GLU A 75 27.58 18.08 23.56
N PRO A 76 27.37 18.75 22.40
CA PRO A 76 26.27 18.41 21.52
C PRO A 76 26.46 16.98 21.02
N THR A 77 25.45 16.14 21.26
CA THR A 77 25.40 14.80 20.66
C THR A 77 25.41 14.91 19.14
N PRO A 78 26.15 14.03 18.43
CA PRO A 78 26.23 14.10 16.97
C PRO A 78 24.84 13.87 16.35
N VAL A 79 24.27 14.93 15.78
CA VAL A 79 22.96 14.88 15.10
C VAL A 79 23.15 14.21 13.75
N ILE A 80 22.49 13.07 13.54
CA ILE A 80 22.45 12.40 12.24
C ILE A 80 21.62 13.26 11.30
N ALA A 81 22.24 13.79 10.24
CA ALA A 81 21.54 14.60 9.24
C ALA A 81 20.44 13.78 8.52
N ALA A 82 19.25 14.34 8.39
CA ALA A 82 18.12 13.67 7.75
C ALA A 82 18.41 13.45 6.25
N PRO A 83 18.18 12.24 5.72
CA PRO A 83 18.30 12.00 4.28
C PRO A 83 17.22 12.80 3.54
N PRO A 84 17.52 13.34 2.34
CA PRO A 84 16.53 14.08 1.55
C PRO A 84 15.35 13.18 1.14
N ASP A 85 14.15 13.75 1.10
CA ASP A 85 12.93 13.03 0.73
C ASP A 85 12.94 12.56 -0.72
N ARG A 86 13.64 13.30 -1.59
CA ARG A 86 13.76 13.04 -3.02
C ARG A 86 15.22 13.10 -3.46
N TYR A 87 15.61 12.14 -4.28
CA TYR A 87 16.87 12.09 -4.99
C TYR A 87 16.57 12.24 -6.48
N HIS A 88 17.18 13.24 -7.12
CA HIS A 88 17.12 13.41 -8.56
C HIS A 88 18.34 12.74 -9.19
N ALA A 89 18.11 11.87 -10.16
CA ALA A 89 19.14 11.25 -11.00
C ALA A 89 18.84 11.56 -12.47
N ASP A 90 19.85 11.44 -13.33
CA ASP A 90 19.74 11.75 -14.76
C ASP A 90 18.63 10.96 -15.47
N ASN A 91 18.31 9.77 -14.95
CA ASN A 91 17.31 8.85 -15.50
C ASN A 91 16.03 8.72 -14.64
N GLY A 92 15.85 9.53 -13.60
CA GLY A 92 14.62 9.48 -12.80
C GLY A 92 14.69 10.15 -11.42
N THR A 93 13.55 10.21 -10.73
CA THR A 93 13.46 10.71 -9.36
C THR A 93 13.08 9.58 -8.41
N LEU A 94 13.87 9.38 -7.35
CA LEU A 94 13.56 8.45 -6.27
C LEU A 94 12.98 9.24 -5.08
N GLY A 95 11.73 8.97 -4.72
CA GLY A 95 11.07 9.60 -3.57
C GLY A 95 10.29 8.59 -2.74
N LYS A 96 10.16 8.87 -1.44
CA LYS A 96 9.22 8.14 -0.57
C LYS A 96 7.80 8.63 -0.88
N VAL A 97 6.87 7.71 -1.14
CA VAL A 97 5.46 8.02 -1.40
C VAL A 97 4.60 7.29 -0.37
N MET A 98 3.72 8.04 0.29
CA MET A 98 2.72 7.47 1.18
C MET A 98 1.51 7.06 0.36
N VAL A 99 1.32 5.75 0.17
CA VAL A 99 0.14 5.21 -0.51
C VAL A 99 -0.94 4.94 0.54
N ARG A 100 -2.07 5.65 0.43
CA ARG A 100 -3.24 5.37 1.28
C ARG A 100 -3.88 4.07 0.82
N LYS A 101 -3.86 3.07 1.69
CA LYS A 101 -4.58 1.82 1.52
C LYS A 101 -5.85 1.87 2.36
N TRP A 102 -6.89 1.19 1.89
CA TRP A 102 -8.17 1.07 2.58
C TRP A 102 -8.56 -0.40 2.60
N GLU A 103 -9.31 -0.76 3.62
CA GLU A 103 -9.93 -2.07 3.77
C GLU A 103 -11.40 -1.85 4.07
N LEU A 104 -12.26 -2.74 3.57
CA LEU A 104 -13.69 -2.65 3.81
C LEU A 104 -14.01 -3.27 5.18
N GLU A 105 -14.36 -2.44 6.16
CA GLU A 105 -14.82 -2.93 7.46
C GLU A 105 -16.28 -3.39 7.40
N ASP A 106 -17.18 -2.52 6.93
CA ASP A 106 -18.62 -2.78 6.86
C ASP A 106 -19.24 -2.18 5.59
N PHE A 107 -19.77 -3.05 4.74
CA PHE A 107 -20.41 -2.69 3.48
C PHE A 107 -21.67 -1.83 3.66
N SER A 108 -22.39 -1.98 4.78
CA SER A 108 -23.65 -1.28 5.01
C SER A 108 -23.43 0.22 5.23
N LYS A 109 -22.30 0.58 5.85
CA LYS A 109 -21.91 1.96 6.15
C LYS A 109 -21.29 2.69 4.97
N VAL A 110 -20.92 1.97 3.91
CA VAL A 110 -20.40 2.58 2.68
C VAL A 110 -21.51 3.42 2.04
N PRO A 111 -21.28 4.70 1.71
CA PRO A 111 -22.26 5.50 0.98
C PRO A 111 -22.69 4.82 -0.32
N ASP A 112 -23.97 4.92 -0.68
CA ASP A 112 -24.53 4.24 -1.86
C ASP A 112 -23.84 4.68 -3.17
N GLU A 113 -23.22 5.85 -3.20
CA GLU A 113 -22.39 6.34 -4.32
C GLU A 113 -21.20 5.44 -4.65
N TYR A 114 -20.65 4.75 -3.66
CA TYR A 114 -19.52 3.82 -3.86
C TYR A 114 -19.97 2.36 -3.97
N LYS A 115 -21.27 2.07 -3.79
CA LYS A 115 -21.83 0.73 -3.93
C LYS A 115 -22.17 0.48 -5.39
N THR A 116 -21.54 -0.52 -6.00
CA THR A 116 -21.89 -0.99 -7.34
C THR A 116 -22.73 -2.26 -7.27
N ILE A 117 -23.82 -2.27 -8.03
CA ILE A 117 -24.73 -3.41 -8.12
C ILE A 117 -24.12 -4.51 -9.02
N ASP A 118 -24.02 -5.74 -8.52
CA ASP A 118 -23.57 -6.90 -9.31
C ASP A 118 -24.70 -7.39 -10.24
N ALA A 119 -24.76 -6.79 -11.43
CA ALA A 119 -25.76 -7.09 -12.45
C ALA A 119 -25.74 -8.57 -12.90
N VAL A 120 -24.59 -9.25 -12.85
CA VAL A 120 -24.46 -10.65 -13.26
C VAL A 120 -25.15 -11.56 -12.24
N LYS A 121 -24.91 -11.34 -10.95
CA LYS A 121 -25.60 -12.09 -9.89
C LYS A 121 -27.09 -11.83 -9.91
N ILE A 122 -27.51 -10.58 -10.04
CA ILE A 122 -28.93 -10.24 -10.15
C ILE A 122 -29.55 -10.89 -11.39
N GLY A 123 -28.93 -10.81 -12.55
CA GLY A 123 -29.43 -11.44 -13.78
C GLY A 123 -29.50 -12.96 -13.71
N LYS A 124 -28.64 -13.63 -12.92
CA LYS A 124 -28.77 -15.07 -12.63
C LYS A 124 -30.00 -15.35 -11.77
N VAL A 125 -30.21 -14.55 -10.73
CA VAL A 125 -31.32 -14.71 -9.78
C VAL A 125 -32.67 -14.38 -10.44
N VAL A 126 -32.73 -13.34 -11.27
CA VAL A 126 -33.91 -12.98 -12.07
C VAL A 126 -34.26 -14.09 -13.06
N ARG A 127 -33.27 -14.67 -13.76
CA ARG A 127 -33.50 -15.84 -14.64
C ARG A 127 -33.90 -17.10 -13.88
N ALA A 128 -33.48 -17.24 -12.63
CA ALA A 128 -33.89 -18.34 -11.75
C ALA A 128 -35.34 -18.21 -11.25
N GLY A 129 -36.02 -17.08 -11.53
CA GLY A 129 -37.45 -16.92 -11.27
C GLY A 129 -37.81 -16.31 -9.91
N ILE A 130 -36.92 -15.57 -9.25
CA ILE A 130 -37.28 -14.83 -8.03
C ILE A 130 -38.31 -13.73 -8.37
N PRO A 131 -39.46 -13.67 -7.66
CA PRO A 131 -40.57 -12.78 -8.02
C PRO A 131 -40.32 -11.29 -7.72
N SER A 132 -39.45 -10.95 -6.77
CA SER A 132 -39.11 -9.55 -6.46
C SER A 132 -37.77 -9.44 -5.72
N ILE A 133 -36.99 -8.42 -6.07
CA ILE A 133 -35.78 -8.00 -5.34
C ILE A 133 -36.02 -6.57 -4.87
N PRO A 134 -35.91 -6.26 -3.57
CA PRO A 134 -36.09 -4.89 -3.07
C PRO A 134 -35.21 -3.89 -3.84
N GLY A 135 -35.83 -2.83 -4.37
CA GLY A 135 -35.15 -1.79 -5.17
C GLY A 135 -34.92 -2.12 -6.64
N ILE A 136 -35.30 -3.33 -7.13
CA ILE A 136 -35.16 -3.71 -8.54
C ILE A 136 -36.52 -4.12 -9.10
N ARG A 137 -36.99 -3.39 -10.10
CA ARG A 137 -38.18 -3.76 -10.87
C ARG A 137 -37.80 -4.84 -11.88
N ILE A 138 -38.48 -5.98 -11.86
CA ILE A 138 -38.31 -7.09 -12.82
C ILE A 138 -39.49 -7.07 -13.78
N TRP A 139 -39.23 -7.17 -15.09
CA TRP A 139 -40.26 -7.30 -16.13
C TRP A 139 -39.82 -8.30 -17.21
N GLN A 140 -40.80 -8.87 -17.93
CA GLN A 140 -40.56 -9.82 -19.01
C GLN A 140 -41.04 -9.22 -20.33
N GLU A 141 -40.20 -9.27 -21.36
CA GLU A 141 -40.54 -8.88 -22.72
C GLU A 141 -40.45 -10.11 -23.63
N ALA A 142 -41.50 -10.37 -24.41
CA ALA A 142 -41.51 -11.45 -25.38
C ALA A 142 -40.68 -11.05 -26.60
N THR A 143 -39.62 -11.80 -26.88
CA THR A 143 -38.79 -11.61 -28.08
C THR A 143 -38.83 -12.85 -28.96
N LEU A 144 -38.87 -12.65 -30.27
CA LEU A 144 -38.82 -13.73 -31.25
C LEU A 144 -37.35 -14.05 -31.55
N ARG A 145 -36.96 -15.29 -31.29
CA ARG A 145 -35.63 -15.81 -31.61
C ARG A 145 -35.75 -16.80 -32.76
N VAL A 146 -35.00 -16.57 -33.84
CA VAL A 146 -34.86 -17.52 -34.96
C VAL A 146 -33.50 -18.20 -34.83
N ASP A 147 -33.51 -19.49 -34.54
CA ASP A 147 -32.28 -20.30 -34.51
C ASP A 147 -32.15 -21.06 -35.84
N THR A 148 -31.10 -20.77 -36.61
CA THR A 148 -30.67 -21.57 -37.75
C THR A 148 -29.80 -22.74 -37.27
N LYS A 149 -30.06 -23.94 -37.79
CA LYS A 149 -29.31 -25.18 -37.51
C LYS A 149 -27.87 -25.11 -38.00
#